data_AF-S9VHN1-F1
#
_entry.id   AF-S9VHN1-F1
#
_cell.length_a   1.000
_cell.length_b   1.000
_cell.length_c   1.000
_cell.angle_alpha   90.00
_cell.angle_beta   90.00
_cell.angle_gamma   90.00
#
_symmetry.space_group_name_H-M   'P 1'
#
loop_
_entity.id
_entity.type
_entity.pdbx_description
1 polymer ?
#
loop_
_entity_poly.entity_id
_entity_poly.type
_entity_poly.pdbx_seq_one_letter_code
_entity_poly.pdbx_strand_id
1 'polypeptide(L)'
;MADSSYADKSLSNRYQPRPQLPSSFPDVLKEYAREVLRAQPTDILAWSADYFQKLALEEDPHAVVNPSSGVSHQPVSAPSSGPDPERDEIAQRLLRAFAQLDASRTGSLSAQVVKQVLMKQLGLSECQALYILTSEYTNLQGDDTLAYERFAKDAALPVQFFIKSHRDFSLEVPDGVTVHGMTRDDVEQEFLQACHEADSEGTGQLSVVAYRSLVKHAPFHLTPRDIRLLSLECSNEYGAVSYEDEIVIMFDRLVLAEAFDSFEANL
;
A
#
# COMPACT_ATOMS: atom_id res chain seq x y z
N MET A 1 -30.39 19.34 19.16
CA MET A 1 -29.68 18.06 18.95
C MET A 1 -30.33 17.41 17.75
N ALA A 2 -29.78 17.66 16.57
CA ALA A 2 -30.32 17.14 15.31
C ALA A 2 -29.28 16.20 14.68
N ASP A 3 -29.74 15.03 14.27
CA ASP A 3 -28.99 13.90 13.72
C ASP A 3 -28.10 14.29 12.54
N SER A 4 -26.78 14.26 12.77
CA SER A 4 -25.75 14.33 11.73
C SER A 4 -25.28 12.93 11.34
N SER A 5 -26.21 12.04 10.96
CA SER A 5 -25.87 10.65 10.59
C SER A 5 -26.24 10.26 9.15
N TYR A 6 -26.94 11.13 8.41
CA TYR A 6 -27.41 10.82 7.06
C TYR A 6 -26.71 11.61 5.94
N ALA A 7 -26.02 12.72 6.24
CA ALA A 7 -25.27 13.47 5.24
C ALA A 7 -23.94 12.80 4.85
N ASP A 8 -23.35 12.05 5.78
CA ASP A 8 -22.00 11.48 5.68
C ASP A 8 -21.89 10.34 4.65
N LYS A 9 -23.01 9.67 4.34
CA LYS A 9 -23.04 8.59 3.33
C LYS A 9 -23.11 9.10 1.88
N SER A 10 -23.27 10.41 1.67
CA SER A 10 -23.54 10.99 0.34
C SER A 10 -22.33 11.64 -0.34
N LEU A 11 -21.18 11.73 0.33
CA LEU A 11 -19.93 12.27 -0.25
C LEU A 11 -19.12 11.15 -0.92
N SER A 12 -18.98 10.01 -0.24
CA SER A 12 -18.28 8.80 -0.68
C SER A 12 -18.69 8.22 -2.04
N ASN A 13 -19.97 8.37 -2.42
CA ASN A 13 -20.54 7.70 -3.58
C ASN A 13 -20.49 8.56 -4.86
N ARG A 14 -19.96 9.80 -4.79
CA ARG A 14 -19.97 10.73 -5.93
C ARG A 14 -18.90 10.44 -6.97
N TYR A 15 -17.81 9.75 -6.62
CA TYR A 15 -16.61 9.70 -7.47
C TYR A 15 -16.03 8.29 -7.70
N GLN A 16 -16.73 7.22 -7.30
CA GLN A 16 -16.27 5.85 -7.59
C GLN A 16 -16.66 5.39 -9.01
N PRO A 17 -15.70 4.98 -9.87
CA PRO A 17 -16.03 4.06 -10.95
C PRO A 17 -16.46 2.73 -10.33
N ARG A 18 -17.71 2.32 -10.55
CA ARG A 18 -18.21 1.04 -10.04
C ARG A 18 -17.33 -0.10 -10.60
N PRO A 19 -16.71 -0.94 -9.76
CA PRO A 19 -16.02 -2.13 -10.25
C PRO A 19 -17.04 -2.97 -11.03
N GLN A 20 -16.81 -3.13 -12.33
CA GLN A 20 -17.68 -3.93 -13.17
C GLN A 20 -17.41 -5.40 -12.85
N LEU A 21 -18.31 -6.01 -12.07
CA LEU A 21 -18.28 -7.44 -11.83
C LEU A 21 -18.47 -8.18 -13.17
N PRO A 22 -17.70 -9.23 -13.45
CA PRO A 22 -17.93 -10.09 -14.60
C PRO A 22 -19.36 -10.63 -14.59
N SER A 23 -20.00 -10.67 -15.76
CA SER A 23 -21.41 -11.08 -15.88
C SER A 23 -21.67 -12.51 -15.43
N SER A 24 -20.65 -13.38 -15.41
CA SER A 24 -20.73 -14.78 -14.95
C SER A 24 -20.56 -14.97 -13.44
N PHE A 25 -20.06 -13.96 -12.72
CA PHE A 25 -19.74 -14.06 -11.29
C PHE A 25 -20.94 -14.47 -10.40
N PRO A 26 -22.16 -13.94 -10.61
CA PRO A 26 -23.33 -14.34 -9.82
C PRO A 26 -23.71 -15.82 -10.01
N ASP A 27 -23.41 -16.42 -11.16
CA ASP A 27 -23.77 -17.79 -11.44
C ASP A 27 -22.75 -18.77 -10.83
N VAL A 28 -21.47 -18.43 -10.87
CA VAL A 28 -20.39 -19.14 -10.15
C VAL A 28 -20.69 -19.24 -8.64
N LEU A 29 -21.12 -18.15 -8.01
CA LEU A 29 -21.47 -18.15 -6.59
C LEU A 29 -22.70 -19.00 -6.26
N LYS A 30 -23.70 -19.05 -7.15
CA LYS A 30 -24.88 -19.91 -6.95
C LYS A 30 -24.51 -21.39 -7.05
N GLU A 31 -23.62 -21.76 -7.96
CA GLU A 31 -23.15 -23.13 -8.12
C GLU A 31 -22.27 -23.56 -6.96
N TYR A 32 -21.35 -22.71 -6.52
CA TYR A 32 -20.57 -22.91 -5.31
C TYR A 32 -21.48 -23.15 -4.09
N ALA A 33 -22.47 -22.28 -3.85
CA ALA A 33 -23.39 -22.42 -2.73
C ALA A 33 -24.19 -23.73 -2.79
N ARG A 34 -24.58 -24.17 -3.99
CA ARG A 34 -25.28 -25.44 -4.20
C ARG A 34 -24.39 -26.63 -3.85
N GLU A 35 -23.12 -26.61 -4.26
CA GLU A 35 -22.18 -27.69 -4.00
C GLU A 35 -21.72 -27.73 -2.53
N VAL A 36 -21.60 -26.60 -1.83
CA VAL A 36 -21.37 -26.57 -0.37
C VAL A 36 -22.53 -27.25 0.37
N LEU A 37 -23.78 -26.91 0.02
CA LEU A 37 -24.97 -27.49 0.65
C LEU A 37 -25.12 -29.00 0.38
N ARG A 38 -24.63 -29.46 -0.77
CA ARG A 38 -24.65 -30.86 -1.17
C ARG A 38 -23.54 -31.67 -0.49
N ALA A 39 -22.33 -31.13 -0.43
CA ALA A 39 -21.16 -31.80 0.12
C ALA A 39 -21.11 -31.74 1.66
N GLN A 40 -21.76 -30.75 2.28
CA GLN A 40 -21.70 -30.44 3.71
C GLN A 40 -20.30 -30.64 4.32
N PRO A 41 -19.28 -29.92 3.82
CA PRO A 41 -17.91 -30.11 4.27
C PRO A 41 -17.73 -29.63 5.71
N THR A 42 -16.99 -30.41 6.50
CA THR A 42 -16.62 -30.05 7.87
C THR A 42 -15.70 -28.82 7.93
N ASP A 43 -14.84 -28.66 6.90
CA ASP A 43 -13.99 -27.49 6.71
C ASP A 43 -14.36 -26.79 5.39
N ILE A 44 -15.18 -25.75 5.51
CA ILE A 44 -15.69 -24.99 4.36
C ILE A 44 -14.54 -24.25 3.66
N LEU A 45 -13.54 -23.75 4.39
CA LEU A 45 -12.48 -22.93 3.80
C LEU A 45 -11.56 -23.77 2.91
N ALA A 46 -11.10 -24.92 3.42
CA ALA A 46 -10.29 -25.85 2.63
C ALA A 46 -11.07 -26.36 1.41
N TRP A 47 -12.34 -26.71 1.59
CA TRP A 47 -13.20 -27.18 0.52
C TRP A 47 -13.46 -26.12 -0.56
N SER A 48 -13.60 -24.85 -0.17
CA SER A 48 -13.79 -23.73 -1.09
C SER A 48 -12.56 -23.50 -1.96
N ALA A 49 -11.37 -23.55 -1.37
CA ALA A 49 -10.11 -23.40 -2.10
C ALA A 49 -9.99 -24.48 -3.18
N ASP A 50 -10.25 -25.75 -2.81
CA ASP A 50 -10.23 -26.87 -3.75
C ASP A 50 -11.30 -26.73 -4.86
N TYR A 51 -12.50 -26.22 -4.54
CA TYR A 51 -13.58 -26.01 -5.50
C TYR A 51 -13.20 -24.96 -6.56
N PHE A 52 -12.76 -23.78 -6.13
CA PHE A 52 -12.39 -22.71 -7.07
C PHE A 52 -11.13 -23.03 -7.87
N GLN A 53 -10.21 -23.78 -7.30
CA GLN A 53 -9.01 -24.24 -8.00
C GLN A 53 -9.36 -25.22 -9.13
N LYS A 54 -10.32 -26.13 -8.92
CA LYS A 54 -10.85 -27.00 -9.98
C LYS A 54 -11.60 -26.21 -11.04
N LEU A 55 -12.43 -25.25 -10.64
CA LEU A 55 -13.18 -24.42 -11.58
C LEU A 55 -12.25 -23.59 -12.47
N ALA A 56 -11.17 -23.04 -11.90
CA ALA A 56 -10.15 -22.31 -12.66
C ALA A 56 -9.39 -23.18 -13.66
N LEU A 57 -9.12 -24.45 -13.31
CA LEU A 57 -8.49 -25.45 -14.20
C LEU A 57 -9.40 -25.87 -15.36
N GLU A 58 -10.72 -25.87 -15.17
CA GLU A 58 -11.70 -26.24 -16.19
C GLU A 58 -11.94 -25.12 -17.21
N GLU A 59 -11.91 -23.85 -16.79
CA GLU A 59 -12.06 -22.69 -17.68
C GLU A 59 -10.77 -22.36 -18.48
N ASP A 60 -9.58 -22.68 -17.94
CA ASP A 60 -8.30 -22.49 -18.62
C ASP A 60 -7.36 -23.69 -18.41
N PRO A 61 -7.10 -24.53 -19.44
CA PRO A 61 -6.22 -25.70 -19.32
C PRO A 61 -4.73 -25.34 -19.10
N HIS A 62 -4.36 -24.05 -19.12
CA HIS A 62 -3.04 -23.57 -18.71
C HIS A 62 -2.98 -23.05 -17.26
N ALA A 63 -4.09 -23.02 -16.52
CA ALA A 63 -4.16 -22.56 -15.12
C ALA A 63 -3.74 -23.63 -14.09
N VAL A 64 -2.70 -24.41 -14.37
CA VAL A 64 -2.25 -25.48 -13.46
C VAL A 64 -1.53 -24.93 -12.24
N VAL A 65 -2.26 -24.83 -11.13
CA VAL A 65 -1.73 -25.13 -9.79
C VAL A 65 -2.61 -26.24 -9.23
N ASN A 66 -2.04 -27.36 -8.79
CA ASN A 66 -2.76 -28.48 -8.17
C ASN A 66 -2.94 -28.26 -6.65
N PRO A 67 -4.11 -28.59 -6.06
CA PRO A 67 -4.28 -28.74 -4.62
C PRO A 67 -4.14 -30.19 -4.13
N SER A 68 -3.57 -30.32 -2.91
CA SER A 68 -3.80 -31.33 -1.84
C SER A 68 -3.54 -32.84 -2.14
N SER A 69 -2.66 -33.57 -1.43
CA SER A 69 -2.83 -33.95 0.00
C SER A 69 -1.61 -34.71 0.60
N GLY A 70 -1.20 -34.35 1.84
CA GLY A 70 -0.79 -35.28 2.91
C GLY A 70 0.67 -35.77 3.04
N VAL A 71 1.41 -35.21 4.01
CA VAL A 71 2.59 -35.80 4.70
C VAL A 71 3.82 -36.16 3.84
N SER A 72 4.63 -35.14 3.54
CA SER A 72 6.07 -35.03 3.86
C SER A 72 6.63 -33.90 3.01
N HIS A 73 6.83 -32.74 3.63
CA HIS A 73 7.29 -31.54 2.95
C HIS A 73 8.69 -31.74 2.33
N GLN A 74 8.73 -32.02 1.04
CA GLN A 74 9.80 -31.57 0.15
C GLN A 74 9.20 -30.80 -1.03
N PRO A 75 9.73 -29.61 -1.37
CA PRO A 75 9.05 -28.63 -2.20
C PRO A 75 9.43 -28.79 -3.68
N VAL A 76 8.43 -28.78 -4.56
CA VAL A 76 8.62 -28.63 -6.01
C VAL A 76 8.61 -27.15 -6.38
N SER A 77 9.82 -26.61 -6.45
CA SER A 77 10.30 -25.53 -7.33
C SER A 77 9.29 -24.46 -7.77
N ALA A 78 9.17 -23.45 -6.89
CA ALA A 78 9.03 -22.05 -7.28
C ALA A 78 10.19 -21.65 -8.25
N PRO A 79 10.17 -20.49 -8.94
CA PRO A 79 11.27 -20.06 -9.81
C PRO A 79 12.57 -20.09 -8.99
N SER A 80 13.39 -21.12 -9.24
CA SER A 80 14.64 -21.41 -8.54
C SER A 80 14.69 -20.90 -7.09
N SER A 81 13.88 -21.44 -6.18
CA SER A 81 14.09 -21.25 -4.72
C SER A 81 15.23 -22.14 -4.22
N GLY A 82 16.39 -22.01 -4.87
CA GLY A 82 17.63 -22.04 -4.13
C GLY A 82 17.72 -20.78 -3.26
N PRO A 83 18.65 -20.71 -2.29
CA PRO A 83 19.04 -19.41 -1.76
C PRO A 83 19.30 -18.49 -2.95
N ASP A 84 18.64 -17.34 -3.00
CA ASP A 84 18.97 -16.26 -3.94
C ASP A 84 20.09 -15.49 -3.22
N PRO A 85 21.37 -15.84 -3.45
CA PRO A 85 22.46 -15.32 -2.64
C PRO A 85 22.55 -13.80 -2.74
N GLU A 86 22.16 -13.25 -3.90
CA GLU A 86 22.13 -11.81 -4.13
C GLU A 86 21.03 -11.14 -3.30
N ARG A 87 19.84 -11.74 -3.22
CA ARG A 87 18.77 -11.24 -2.35
C ARG A 87 19.14 -11.33 -0.87
N ASP A 88 19.78 -12.43 -0.46
CA ASP A 88 20.29 -12.59 0.90
C ASP A 88 21.39 -11.55 1.20
N GLU A 89 22.27 -11.25 0.25
CA GLU A 89 23.28 -10.21 0.35
C GLU A 89 22.65 -8.81 0.49
N ILE A 90 21.59 -8.52 -0.27
CA ILE A 90 20.82 -7.26 -0.15
C ILE A 90 20.19 -7.16 1.24
N ALA A 91 19.51 -8.21 1.71
CA ALA A 91 18.89 -8.24 3.03
C ALA A 91 19.93 -8.03 4.15
N GLN A 92 21.09 -8.70 4.06
CA GLN A 92 22.18 -8.54 5.02
C GLN A 92 22.82 -7.14 4.96
N ARG A 93 22.94 -6.55 3.76
CA ARG A 93 23.46 -5.19 3.59
C ARG A 93 22.53 -4.18 4.24
N LEU A 94 21.22 -4.28 4.00
CA LEU A 94 20.19 -3.46 4.65
C LEU A 94 20.24 -3.62 6.16
N LEU A 95 20.25 -4.86 6.67
CA LEU A 95 20.30 -5.14 8.11
C LEU A 95 21.53 -4.51 8.77
N ARG A 96 22.72 -4.64 8.15
CA ARG A 96 23.95 -4.01 8.64
C ARG A 96 23.85 -2.49 8.65
N ALA A 97 23.29 -1.90 7.59
CA ALA A 97 23.10 -0.46 7.49
C ALA A 97 22.18 0.09 8.59
N PHE A 98 21.05 -0.59 8.82
CA PHE A 98 20.10 -0.20 9.85
C PHE A 98 20.68 -0.36 11.26
N ALA A 99 21.34 -1.49 11.55
CA ALA A 99 21.94 -1.74 12.86
C ALA A 99 23.05 -0.72 13.22
N GLN A 100 23.72 -0.13 12.23
CA GLN A 100 24.69 0.94 12.47
C GLN A 100 24.04 2.27 12.90
N LEU A 101 22.79 2.51 12.49
CA LEU A 101 22.03 3.71 12.81
C LEU A 101 21.19 3.56 14.08
N ASP A 102 20.90 2.33 14.51
CA ASP A 102 20.23 2.02 15.77
C ASP A 102 21.23 1.86 16.93
N ALA A 103 21.87 2.97 17.32
CA ALA A 103 22.85 2.98 18.41
C ALA A 103 22.28 2.46 19.74
N SER A 104 20.98 2.68 19.95
CA SER A 104 20.22 2.26 21.13
C SER A 104 19.78 0.79 21.09
N ARG A 105 19.99 0.08 19.98
CA ARG A 105 19.60 -1.33 19.77
C ARG A 105 18.12 -1.57 20.07
N THR A 106 17.28 -0.64 19.66
CA THR A 106 15.82 -0.74 19.80
C THR A 106 15.21 -1.78 18.87
N GLY A 107 15.93 -2.17 17.80
CA GLY A 107 15.40 -3.03 16.73
C GLY A 107 14.46 -2.29 15.78
N SER A 108 14.29 -0.97 15.95
CA SER A 108 13.38 -0.14 15.15
C SER A 108 14.05 1.14 14.68
N LEU A 109 13.62 1.65 13.52
CA LEU A 109 14.08 2.93 12.97
C LEU A 109 12.89 3.69 12.39
N SER A 110 12.98 5.02 12.37
CA SER A 110 11.98 5.84 11.68
C SER A 110 12.05 5.59 10.18
N ALA A 111 10.90 5.65 9.51
CA ALA A 111 10.77 5.45 8.08
C ALA A 111 11.63 6.45 7.28
N GLN A 112 11.81 7.67 7.79
CA GLN A 112 12.70 8.67 7.19
C GLN A 112 14.17 8.23 7.23
N VAL A 113 14.64 7.65 8.34
CA VAL A 113 16.01 7.09 8.40
C VAL A 113 16.16 5.93 7.42
N VAL A 114 15.15 5.07 7.34
CA VAL A 114 15.13 3.93 6.40
C VAL A 114 15.14 4.40 4.94
N LYS A 115 14.33 5.41 4.59
CA LYS A 115 14.31 6.07 3.27
C LYS A 115 15.71 6.54 2.86
N GLN A 116 16.40 7.24 3.77
CA GLN A 116 17.75 7.73 3.53
C GLN A 116 18.77 6.61 3.29
N VAL A 117 18.64 5.47 3.98
CA VAL A 117 19.51 4.30 3.73
C VAL A 117 19.23 3.69 2.35
N LEU A 118 17.96 3.52 1.98
CA LEU A 118 17.58 3.00 0.66
C LEU A 118 18.15 3.87 -0.47
N MET A 119 18.07 5.19 -0.33
CA MET A 119 18.60 6.11 -1.34
C MET A 119 20.12 6.15 -1.35
N LYS A 120 20.75 6.43 -0.20
CA LYS A 120 22.21 6.71 -0.14
C LYS A 120 23.07 5.46 -0.20
N GLN A 121 22.61 4.35 0.41
CA GLN A 121 23.41 3.13 0.46
C GLN A 121 23.07 2.16 -0.66
N LEU A 122 21.82 2.12 -1.12
CA LEU A 122 21.39 1.16 -2.16
C LEU A 122 21.24 1.83 -3.53
N GLY A 123 21.34 3.17 -3.60
CA GLY A 123 21.29 3.92 -4.86
C GLY A 123 19.89 3.99 -5.47
N LEU A 124 18.84 3.77 -4.66
CA LEU A 124 17.47 3.88 -5.12
C LEU A 124 17.07 5.34 -5.30
N SER A 125 16.16 5.60 -6.25
CA SER A 125 15.48 6.88 -6.36
C SER A 125 14.58 7.13 -5.15
N GLU A 126 14.17 8.37 -4.96
CA GLU A 126 13.19 8.73 -3.94
C GLU A 126 11.87 7.98 -4.15
N CYS A 127 11.37 7.91 -5.38
CA CYS A 127 10.13 7.21 -5.70
C CYS A 127 10.22 5.70 -5.43
N GLN A 128 11.35 5.06 -5.75
CA GLN A 128 11.59 3.65 -5.42
C GLN A 128 11.61 3.41 -3.91
N ALA A 129 12.23 4.30 -3.14
CA ALA A 129 12.23 4.20 -1.68
C ALA A 129 10.82 4.39 -1.10
N LEU A 130 10.05 5.33 -1.63
CA LEU A 130 8.66 5.57 -1.23
C LEU A 130 7.74 4.40 -1.59
N TYR A 131 7.90 3.81 -2.78
CA TYR A 131 7.21 2.59 -3.18
C TYR A 131 7.41 1.47 -2.15
N ILE A 132 8.66 1.20 -1.79
CA ILE A 132 9.04 0.17 -0.81
C ILE A 132 8.45 0.50 0.57
N LEU A 133 8.53 1.74 1.02
CA LEU A 133 8.08 2.15 2.36
C LEU A 133 6.55 2.23 2.50
N THR A 134 5.83 2.40 1.39
CA THR A 134 4.36 2.47 1.39
C THR A 134 3.69 1.14 1.03
N SER A 135 4.48 0.15 0.59
CA SER A 135 4.04 -1.23 0.31
C SER A 135 3.37 -1.88 1.53
N GLU A 136 2.43 -2.80 1.29
CA GLU A 136 1.64 -3.43 2.36
C GLU A 136 2.45 -4.23 3.38
N TYR A 137 3.58 -4.81 2.97
CA TYR A 137 4.47 -5.54 3.89
C TYR A 137 5.19 -4.60 4.86
N THR A 138 5.26 -3.29 4.57
CA THR A 138 5.91 -2.31 5.44
C THR A 138 5.00 -1.98 6.60
N ASN A 139 5.28 -2.62 7.73
CA ASN A 139 4.54 -2.44 8.97
C ASN A 139 5.05 -1.21 9.74
N LEU A 140 4.55 -0.02 9.39
CA LEU A 140 4.78 1.21 10.12
C LEU A 140 3.97 1.26 11.42
N GLN A 141 4.64 1.64 12.51
CA GLN A 141 4.03 1.93 13.79
C GLN A 141 3.49 3.38 13.83
N GLY A 142 2.79 3.75 14.91
CA GLY A 142 2.10 5.04 15.01
C GLY A 142 3.01 6.28 14.98
N ASP A 143 4.30 6.10 15.22
CA ASP A 143 5.36 7.13 15.21
C ASP A 143 6.26 7.05 13.96
N ASP A 144 5.78 6.39 12.90
CA ASP A 144 6.51 6.03 11.67
C ASP A 144 7.74 5.16 11.88
N THR A 145 7.87 4.48 13.01
CA THR A 145 8.95 3.51 13.17
C THR A 145 8.58 2.16 12.56
N LEU A 146 9.59 1.41 12.12
CA LEU A 146 9.43 0.04 11.65
C LEU A 146 10.51 -0.86 12.24
N ALA A 147 10.17 -2.14 12.40
CA ALA A 147 11.12 -3.17 12.83
C ALA A 147 12.02 -3.55 11.65
N TYR A 148 13.27 -3.08 11.68
CA TYR A 148 14.11 -3.09 10.48
C TYR A 148 14.63 -4.48 10.10
N GLU A 149 14.68 -5.45 11.03
CA GLU A 149 15.11 -6.82 10.70
C GLU A 149 14.13 -7.53 9.77
N ARG A 150 12.84 -7.44 10.09
CA ARG A 150 11.78 -7.99 9.23
C ARG A 150 11.72 -7.24 7.91
N PHE A 151 11.73 -5.91 7.98
CA PHE A 151 11.70 -5.06 6.79
C PHE A 151 12.88 -5.36 5.83
N ALA A 152 14.10 -5.58 6.34
CA ALA A 152 15.24 -5.90 5.48
C ALA A 152 15.06 -7.20 4.68
N LYS A 153 14.36 -8.20 5.24
CA LYS A 153 14.04 -9.46 4.55
C LYS A 153 12.96 -9.23 3.49
N ASP A 154 11.88 -8.56 3.86
CA ASP A 154 10.73 -8.34 2.97
C ASP A 154 11.06 -7.36 1.83
N ALA A 155 11.83 -6.31 2.11
CA ALA A 155 12.25 -5.31 1.12
C ALA A 155 13.33 -5.79 0.15
N ALA A 156 14.02 -6.90 0.42
CA ALA A 156 15.14 -7.34 -0.42
C ALA A 156 14.70 -7.67 -1.86
N LEU A 157 13.49 -8.23 -2.03
CA LEU A 157 12.93 -8.54 -3.34
C LEU A 157 12.67 -7.28 -4.19
N PRO A 158 11.88 -6.27 -3.74
CA PRO A 158 11.68 -5.06 -4.53
C PRO A 158 12.98 -4.25 -4.73
N VAL A 159 13.89 -4.24 -3.75
CA VAL A 159 15.22 -3.62 -3.92
C VAL A 159 16.01 -4.30 -5.04
N GLN A 160 16.08 -5.63 -5.06
CA GLN A 160 16.75 -6.38 -6.12
C GLN A 160 16.11 -6.10 -7.49
N PHE A 161 14.78 -6.03 -7.55
CA PHE A 161 14.04 -5.70 -8.77
C PHE A 161 14.44 -4.33 -9.32
N PHE A 162 14.45 -3.28 -8.50
CA PHE A 162 14.78 -1.92 -8.98
C PHE A 162 16.25 -1.79 -9.40
N ILE A 163 17.16 -2.44 -8.67
CA ILE A 163 18.58 -2.46 -9.03
C ILE A 163 18.79 -3.12 -10.40
N LYS A 164 18.11 -4.24 -10.68
CA LYS A 164 18.29 -5.00 -11.94
C LYS A 164 17.56 -4.40 -13.13
N SER A 165 16.34 -3.92 -12.91
CA SER A 165 15.48 -3.44 -13.99
C SER A 165 15.81 -2.01 -14.40
N HIS A 166 16.44 -1.23 -13.50
CA HIS A 166 16.61 0.22 -13.65
C HIS A 166 15.30 0.96 -13.96
N ARG A 167 14.15 0.35 -13.64
CA ARG A 167 12.84 0.99 -13.77
C ARG A 167 12.69 2.01 -12.66
N ASP A 168 12.13 3.15 -13.01
CA ASP A 168 11.79 4.20 -12.06
C ASP A 168 10.36 4.68 -12.30
N PHE A 169 9.86 5.49 -11.37
CA PHE A 169 8.56 6.13 -11.48
C PHE A 169 8.72 7.54 -12.03
N SER A 170 7.77 7.98 -12.85
CA SER A 170 7.70 9.38 -13.29
C SER A 170 6.80 10.17 -12.35
N LEU A 171 7.26 11.36 -11.96
CA LEU A 171 6.47 12.36 -11.24
C LEU A 171 5.74 13.31 -12.20
N GLU A 172 5.85 13.09 -13.52
CA GLU A 172 5.13 13.90 -14.49
C GLU A 172 3.63 13.64 -14.36
N VAL A 173 2.92 14.62 -13.80
CA VAL A 173 1.48 14.64 -13.67
C VAL A 173 0.88 15.08 -15.02
N PRO A 174 0.16 14.22 -15.75
CA PRO A 174 -0.46 14.61 -17.02
C PRO A 174 -1.56 15.67 -16.82
N ASP A 175 -1.71 16.56 -17.79
CA ASP A 175 -2.80 17.54 -17.78
C ASP A 175 -4.17 16.84 -17.74
N GLY A 176 -5.02 17.27 -16.81
CA GLY A 176 -6.38 16.74 -16.66
C GLY A 176 -6.46 15.34 -16.06
N VAL A 177 -5.36 14.80 -15.51
CA VAL A 177 -5.41 13.57 -14.71
C VAL A 177 -6.28 13.79 -13.48
N THR A 178 -6.98 12.74 -13.08
CA THR A 178 -7.79 12.72 -11.86
C THR A 178 -7.33 11.60 -10.97
N VAL A 179 -7.29 11.82 -9.66
CA VAL A 179 -7.03 10.77 -8.68
C VAL A 179 -8.28 10.58 -7.83
N HIS A 180 -8.70 9.33 -7.64
CA HIS A 180 -9.98 9.00 -6.98
C HIS A 180 -11.19 9.73 -7.57
N GLY A 181 -11.13 10.04 -8.88
CA GLY A 181 -12.17 10.77 -9.60
C GLY A 181 -12.19 12.29 -9.35
N MET A 182 -11.17 12.84 -8.70
CA MET A 182 -11.07 14.27 -8.36
C MET A 182 -9.95 14.95 -9.14
N THR A 183 -10.18 16.20 -9.54
CA THR A 183 -9.14 17.04 -10.14
C THR A 183 -8.19 17.58 -9.05
N ARG A 184 -7.07 18.17 -9.47
CA ARG A 184 -6.16 18.89 -8.55
C ARG A 184 -6.91 19.92 -7.72
N ASP A 185 -7.66 20.80 -8.39
CA ASP A 185 -8.41 21.86 -7.73
C ASP A 185 -9.40 21.30 -6.70
N ASP A 186 -10.11 20.21 -7.03
CA ASP A 186 -11.05 19.58 -6.11
C ASP A 186 -10.33 18.99 -4.88
N VAL A 187 -9.20 18.31 -5.07
CA VAL A 187 -8.40 17.77 -3.96
C VAL A 187 -7.90 18.90 -3.06
N GLU A 188 -7.36 19.96 -3.66
CA GLU A 188 -6.82 21.11 -2.93
C GLU A 188 -7.91 21.81 -2.10
N GLN A 189 -9.09 22.06 -2.69
CA GLN A 189 -10.20 22.71 -1.98
C GLN A 189 -10.74 21.88 -0.82
N GLU A 190 -10.94 20.58 -1.03
CA GLU A 190 -11.45 19.69 0.02
C GLU A 190 -10.47 19.54 1.18
N PHE A 191 -9.17 19.39 0.91
CA PHE A 191 -8.16 19.33 1.95
C PHE A 191 -7.94 20.68 2.66
N LEU A 192 -8.01 21.80 1.94
CA LEU A 192 -7.91 23.12 2.53
C LEU A 192 -9.05 23.38 3.52
N GLN A 193 -10.28 23.04 3.13
CA GLN A 193 -11.45 23.14 4.00
C GLN A 193 -11.28 22.29 5.27
N ALA A 194 -10.86 21.03 5.11
CA ALA A 194 -10.62 20.13 6.25
C ALA A 194 -9.50 20.67 7.17
N CYS A 195 -8.45 21.27 6.61
CA CYS A 195 -7.36 21.84 7.41
C CYS A 195 -7.81 23.06 8.20
N HIS A 196 -8.60 23.95 7.61
CA HIS A 196 -9.18 25.11 8.31
C HIS A 196 -10.13 24.68 9.44
N GLU A 197 -10.89 23.60 9.27
CA GLU A 197 -11.73 23.05 10.33
C GLU A 197 -10.91 22.47 11.49
N ALA A 198 -9.76 21.86 11.20
CA ALA A 198 -8.84 21.33 12.20
C ALA A 198 -8.00 22.43 12.88
N ASP A 199 -7.69 23.52 12.17
CA ASP A 199 -6.91 24.67 12.65
C ASP A 199 -7.80 25.75 13.26
N SER A 200 -8.41 25.43 14.41
CA SER A 200 -9.29 26.36 15.14
C SER A 200 -8.64 27.69 15.53
N GLU A 201 -7.31 27.74 15.57
CA GLU A 201 -6.53 28.93 15.94
C GLU A 201 -6.16 29.78 14.70
N GLY A 202 -6.36 29.26 13.49
CA GLY A 202 -6.06 29.96 12.23
C GLY A 202 -4.57 30.22 12.04
N THR A 203 -3.72 29.29 12.47
CA THR A 203 -2.27 29.42 12.45
C THR A 203 -1.64 29.16 11.08
N GLY A 204 -2.37 28.52 10.15
CA GLY A 204 -1.79 27.99 8.91
C GLY A 204 -1.06 26.66 9.10
N GLN A 205 -1.10 26.09 10.31
CA GLN A 205 -0.31 24.92 10.68
C GLN A 205 -1.12 23.90 11.49
N LEU A 206 -0.78 22.63 11.33
CA LEU A 206 -1.30 21.54 12.15
C LEU A 206 -0.15 20.79 12.82
N SER A 207 -0.36 20.29 14.04
CA SER A 207 0.59 19.31 14.59
C SER A 207 0.63 18.07 13.69
N VAL A 208 1.77 17.37 13.64
CA VAL A 208 1.91 16.12 12.85
C VAL A 208 0.82 15.10 13.20
N VAL A 209 0.45 15.01 14.47
CA VAL A 209 -0.62 14.11 14.94
C VAL A 209 -1.99 14.54 14.39
N ALA A 210 -2.29 15.84 14.42
CA ALA A 210 -3.54 16.38 13.89
C ALA A 210 -3.63 16.18 12.37
N TYR A 211 -2.55 16.49 11.64
CA TYR A 211 -2.49 16.28 10.19
C TYR A 211 -2.69 14.81 9.80
N ARG A 212 -2.02 13.88 10.49
CA ARG A 212 -2.22 12.43 10.24
C ARG A 212 -3.63 11.96 10.56
N SER A 213 -4.24 12.53 11.61
CA SER A 213 -5.63 12.26 11.92
C SER A 213 -6.54 12.78 10.82
N LEU A 214 -6.29 13.98 10.29
CA LEU A 214 -7.03 14.56 9.18
C LEU A 214 -6.92 13.69 7.93
N VAL A 215 -5.71 13.31 7.50
CA VAL A 215 -5.50 12.45 6.32
C VAL A 215 -6.20 11.09 6.46
N LYS A 216 -6.19 10.49 7.65
CA LYS A 216 -6.88 9.21 7.92
C LYS A 216 -8.40 9.32 7.83
N HIS A 217 -8.95 10.49 8.09
CA HIS A 217 -10.38 10.77 8.07
C HIS A 217 -10.73 11.79 6.97
N ALA A 218 -9.97 11.78 5.88
CA ALA A 218 -10.13 12.69 4.77
C ALA A 218 -11.58 12.67 4.24
N PRO A 219 -12.08 13.81 3.71
CA PRO A 219 -13.47 13.95 3.27
C PRO A 219 -13.82 13.04 2.07
N PHE A 220 -12.83 12.44 1.43
CA PHE A 220 -12.96 11.44 0.38
C PHE A 220 -12.10 10.21 0.68
N HIS A 221 -12.41 9.11 -0.01
CA HIS A 221 -11.76 7.84 0.23
C HIS A 221 -10.32 7.83 -0.29
N LEU A 222 -9.38 7.93 0.64
CA LEU A 222 -7.98 7.61 0.40
C LEU A 222 -7.72 6.12 0.60
N THR A 223 -6.83 5.57 -0.21
CA THR A 223 -6.30 4.21 -0.03
C THR A 223 -5.35 4.15 1.16
N PRO A 224 -5.06 2.96 1.72
CA PRO A 224 -4.01 2.82 2.72
C PRO A 224 -2.65 3.33 2.23
N ARG A 225 -2.36 3.24 0.93
CA ARG A 225 -1.11 3.70 0.36
C ARG A 225 -1.03 5.23 0.30
N ASP A 226 -2.11 5.89 -0.09
CA ASP A 226 -2.22 7.35 -0.07
C ASP A 226 -1.94 7.87 1.34
N ILE A 227 -2.62 7.30 2.34
CA ILE A 227 -2.48 7.72 3.73
C ILE A 227 -1.04 7.56 4.20
N ARG A 228 -0.38 6.43 3.89
CA ARG A 228 1.02 6.20 4.24
C ARG A 228 1.94 7.20 3.57
N LEU A 229 1.76 7.43 2.27
CA LEU A 229 2.61 8.33 1.49
C LEU A 229 2.50 9.77 2.00
N LEU A 230 1.28 10.29 2.16
CA LEU A 230 1.03 11.62 2.69
C LEU A 230 1.52 11.78 4.14
N SER A 231 1.37 10.75 4.97
CA SER A 231 1.82 10.79 6.38
C SER A 231 3.34 10.74 6.53
N LEU A 232 4.01 10.03 5.61
CA LEU A 232 5.46 9.84 5.63
C LEU A 232 6.18 11.06 5.07
N GLU A 233 5.63 11.69 4.04
CA GLU A 233 6.26 12.81 3.33
C GLU A 233 5.81 14.20 3.80
N CYS A 234 4.86 14.28 4.74
CA CYS A 234 4.49 15.58 5.28
C CYS A 234 5.70 16.25 5.94
N SER A 235 5.93 17.52 5.60
CA SER A 235 6.90 18.37 6.25
C SER A 235 6.59 18.43 7.73
N ASN A 236 7.56 18.04 8.54
CA ASN A 236 7.50 18.10 9.99
C ASN A 236 8.64 18.97 10.53
N GLU A 237 9.12 19.92 9.72
CA GLU A 237 10.11 20.90 10.16
C GLU A 237 9.55 21.58 11.42
N TYR A 238 10.24 21.41 12.55
CA TYR A 238 9.83 21.91 13.87
C TYR A 238 8.58 21.26 14.50
N GLY A 239 8.15 20.10 14.01
CA GLY A 239 7.05 19.32 14.61
C GLY A 239 5.64 19.79 14.25
N ALA A 240 5.53 20.70 13.29
CA ALA A 240 4.27 21.17 12.72
C ALA A 240 4.29 21.01 11.19
N VAL A 241 3.10 20.93 10.61
CA VAL A 241 2.84 20.74 9.18
C VAL A 241 2.17 22.02 8.67
N SER A 242 2.80 22.72 7.72
CA SER A 242 2.20 23.83 6.98
C SER A 242 1.24 23.27 5.95
N TYR A 243 -0.08 23.40 6.16
CA TYR A 243 -1.02 22.79 5.22
C TYR A 243 -1.08 23.50 3.87
N GLU A 244 -0.75 24.80 3.82
CA GLU A 244 -0.63 25.51 2.53
C GLU A 244 0.47 24.91 1.66
N ASP A 245 1.64 24.60 2.24
CA ASP A 245 2.76 23.98 1.50
C ASP A 245 2.45 22.53 1.13
N GLU A 246 1.83 21.78 2.05
CA GLU A 246 1.49 20.37 1.81
C GLU A 246 0.41 20.20 0.73
N ILE A 247 -0.61 21.06 0.71
CA ILE A 247 -1.72 20.96 -0.25
C ILE A 247 -1.23 21.10 -1.70
N VAL A 248 -0.26 22.00 -1.96
CA VAL A 248 0.31 22.23 -3.29
C VAL A 248 0.92 20.97 -3.90
N ILE A 249 1.53 20.12 -3.07
CA ILE A 249 2.23 18.90 -3.50
C ILE A 249 1.43 17.62 -3.25
N MET A 250 0.27 17.73 -2.59
CA MET A 250 -0.54 16.58 -2.20
C MET A 250 -1.07 15.81 -3.40
N PHE A 251 -1.57 16.52 -4.41
CA PHE A 251 -2.12 15.88 -5.61
C PHE A 251 -1.06 15.03 -6.33
N ASP A 252 0.15 15.55 -6.49
CA ASP A 252 1.28 14.85 -7.12
C ASP A 252 1.63 13.56 -6.38
N ARG A 253 1.55 13.57 -5.05
CA ARG A 253 1.74 12.38 -4.21
C ARG A 253 0.62 11.36 -4.40
N LEU A 254 -0.63 11.81 -4.50
CA LEU A 254 -1.75 10.91 -4.79
C LEU A 254 -1.61 10.26 -6.17
N VAL A 255 -1.18 11.02 -7.19
CA VAL A 255 -0.85 10.46 -8.52
C VAL A 255 0.27 9.44 -8.43
N LEU A 256 1.30 9.72 -7.63
CA LEU A 256 2.41 8.79 -7.41
C LEU A 256 1.95 7.49 -6.72
N ALA A 257 1.06 7.58 -5.73
CA ALA A 257 0.49 6.40 -5.08
C ALA A 257 -0.32 5.54 -6.06
N GLU A 258 -1.13 6.16 -6.92
CA GLU A 258 -1.84 5.45 -7.99
C GLU A 258 -0.88 4.80 -9.00
N ALA A 259 0.24 5.46 -9.32
CA ALA A 259 1.29 4.89 -10.15
C ALA A 259 1.95 3.67 -9.50
N PHE A 260 2.12 3.67 -8.17
CA PHE A 260 2.62 2.51 -7.42
C PHE A 260 1.66 1.33 -7.46
N ASP A 261 0.36 1.58 -7.25
CA ASP A 261 -0.68 0.54 -7.31
C ASP A 261 -0.82 -0.03 -8.72
N SER A 262 -0.80 0.85 -9.73
CA SER A 262 -0.82 0.45 -11.14
C SER A 262 0.42 -0.38 -11.51
N PHE A 263 1.58 -0.06 -10.95
CA PHE A 263 2.79 -0.83 -11.16
C PHE A 263 2.66 -2.25 -10.60
N GLU A 264 2.11 -2.40 -9.39
CA GLU A 264 1.88 -3.71 -8.76
C GLU A 264 0.85 -4.57 -9.51
N ALA A 265 -0.21 -3.94 -10.03
CA ALA A 265 -1.22 -4.63 -10.84
C ALA A 265 -0.69 -5.16 -12.18
N ASN A 266 0.44 -4.63 -12.65
CA ASN A 266 1.08 -4.97 -13.93
C ASN A 266 2.37 -5.82 -13.77
N LEU A 267 2.70 -6.27 -12.56
CA LEU A 267 3.79 -7.22 -12.28
C LEU A 267 3.34 -8.66 -12.47
#